data_AF-A0A936VA31-F1
#
_entry.id   AF-A0A936VA31-F1
#
_cell.length_a   1.000
_cell.length_b   1.000
_cell.length_c   1.000
_cell.angle_alpha   90.00
_cell.angle_beta   90.00
_cell.angle_gamma   90.00
#
_symmetry.space_group_name_H-M   'P 1'
#
loop_
_entity.id
_entity.type
_entity.pdbx_description
1 polymer ?
#
loop_
_entity_poly.entity_id
_entity_poly.type
_entity_poly.pdbx_seq_one_letter_code
_entity_poly.pdbx_strand_id
1 'polypeptide(L)'
;MNIQTIVDKHKEEFIKQANDSPHREVCGLVVKLKTKTKYIPCKNVAGNAFDFEISQEDVDKAESQGTIIAVFHSHVNHEMSFTPADVRACNQTDTPYILYHLSSQSFKYITPSHEIPRLLGRAYVAGTNDCFGLVKDYYHLAYGFEIQDEYRWDKWWKEADLITSNTWEKSGFFCVSKKDMQPGDILVMQSGSDRLNHLAIFIGNSRILHHCYNRLSSIDIYAGMWKDNTVYVLRNKECLQPSNLEVF
;
A
#
# COMPACT_ATOMS: atom_id res chain seq x y z
N MET A 1 -8.68 -23.24 3.10
CA MET A 1 -7.97 -24.16 2.19
C MET A 1 -6.54 -23.69 2.15
N ASN A 2 -5.56 -24.56 2.33
CA ASN A 2 -4.15 -24.15 2.33
C ASN A 2 -3.75 -23.72 0.90
N ILE A 3 -3.00 -22.63 0.77
CA ILE A 3 -2.50 -22.13 -0.52
C ILE A 3 -1.67 -23.18 -1.26
N GLN A 4 -0.91 -24.01 -0.55
CA GLN A 4 -0.17 -25.12 -1.17
C GLN A 4 -1.11 -26.07 -1.93
N THR A 5 -2.27 -26.39 -1.35
CA THR A 5 -3.28 -27.24 -2.00
C THR A 5 -3.86 -26.59 -3.26
N ILE A 6 -3.99 -25.26 -3.28
CA ILE A 6 -4.43 -24.51 -4.47
C ILE A 6 -3.37 -24.62 -5.56
N VAL A 7 -2.10 -24.40 -5.21
CA VAL A 7 -0.96 -24.51 -6.12
C VAL A 7 -0.91 -25.89 -6.74
N ASP A 8 -0.91 -26.94 -5.92
CA ASP A 8 -0.81 -28.33 -6.39
C ASP A 8 -1.94 -28.69 -7.35
N LYS A 9 -3.15 -28.19 -7.08
CA LYS A 9 -4.34 -28.48 -7.89
C LYS A 9 -4.35 -27.80 -9.26
N HIS A 10 -3.86 -26.56 -9.35
CA HIS A 10 -3.91 -25.74 -10.57
C HIS A 10 -2.55 -25.58 -11.25
N LYS A 11 -1.53 -26.30 -10.76
CA LYS A 11 -0.13 -26.21 -11.18
C LYS A 11 0.07 -26.25 -12.69
N GLU A 12 -0.55 -27.20 -13.37
CA GLU A 12 -0.41 -27.38 -14.81
C GLU A 12 -1.00 -26.20 -15.60
N GLU A 13 -2.14 -25.67 -15.15
CA GLU A 13 -2.79 -24.51 -15.78
C GLU A 13 -1.92 -23.25 -15.62
N PHE A 14 -1.35 -23.04 -14.43
CA PHE A 14 -0.42 -21.94 -14.14
C PHE A 14 0.84 -22.00 -15.01
N ILE A 15 1.52 -23.15 -15.03
CA ILE A 15 2.74 -23.35 -15.82
C ILE A 15 2.44 -23.14 -17.30
N LYS A 16 1.33 -23.70 -17.79
CA LYS A 16 0.93 -23.56 -19.19
C LYS A 16 0.74 -22.10 -19.57
N GLN A 17 -0.05 -21.34 -18.81
CA GLN A 17 -0.30 -19.94 -19.13
C GLN A 17 0.98 -19.09 -19.10
N ALA A 18 1.84 -19.32 -18.11
CA ALA A 18 3.13 -18.62 -18.01
C ALA A 18 4.04 -18.93 -19.22
N ASN A 19 4.15 -20.20 -19.61
CA ASN A 19 4.98 -20.62 -20.75
C ASN A 19 4.40 -20.19 -22.11
N ASP A 20 3.08 -20.03 -22.22
CA ASP A 20 2.42 -19.48 -23.42
C ASP A 20 2.74 -17.98 -23.63
N SER A 21 3.32 -17.29 -22.64
CA SER A 21 3.67 -15.86 -22.71
C SER A 21 5.00 -15.55 -22.01
N PRO A 22 6.15 -16.06 -22.50
CA PRO A 22 7.42 -16.01 -21.78
C PRO A 22 8.09 -14.63 -21.70
N HIS A 23 7.49 -13.61 -22.32
CA HIS A 23 8.03 -12.26 -22.40
C HIS A 23 7.10 -11.20 -21.81
N ARG A 24 5.97 -11.60 -21.21
CA ARG A 24 5.03 -10.71 -20.55
C ARG A 24 4.42 -11.42 -19.35
N GLU A 25 4.31 -10.74 -18.21
CA GLU A 25 3.61 -11.30 -17.07
C GLU A 25 2.17 -11.70 -17.42
N VAL A 26 1.78 -12.90 -17.00
CA VAL A 26 0.40 -13.35 -17.05
C VAL A 26 -0.22 -13.28 -15.66
N CYS A 27 -1.54 -13.19 -15.61
CA CYS A 27 -2.29 -13.15 -14.36
C CYS A 27 -3.58 -13.99 -14.45
N GLY A 28 -4.12 -14.36 -13.29
CA GLY A 28 -5.38 -15.09 -13.20
C GLY A 28 -5.93 -15.17 -11.79
N LEU A 29 -7.17 -15.63 -11.67
CA LEU A 29 -7.89 -15.72 -10.41
C LEU A 29 -8.25 -17.17 -10.09
N VAL A 30 -8.07 -17.57 -8.83
CA VAL A 30 -8.60 -18.84 -8.32
C VAL A 30 -9.90 -18.55 -7.58
N VAL A 31 -10.99 -19.15 -8.05
CA VAL A 31 -12.33 -18.97 -7.50
C VAL A 31 -12.78 -20.22 -6.77
N LYS A 32 -13.22 -20.05 -5.52
CA LYS A 32 -13.90 -21.08 -4.73
C LYS A 32 -15.38 -21.14 -5.12
N LEU A 33 -15.75 -22.24 -5.76
CA LEU A 33 -17.14 -22.66 -5.94
C LEU A 33 -17.56 -23.50 -4.72
N LYS A 34 -18.85 -23.87 -4.64
CA LYS A 34 -19.44 -24.60 -3.49
C LYS A 34 -18.60 -25.80 -3.00
N THR A 35 -18.07 -26.61 -3.92
CA THR A 35 -17.34 -27.86 -3.59
C THR A 35 -15.95 -27.96 -4.21
N LYS A 36 -15.56 -27.00 -5.07
CA LYS A 36 -14.29 -27.06 -5.81
C LYS A 36 -13.74 -25.66 -6.06
N THR A 37 -12.43 -25.58 -6.24
CA THR A 37 -11.78 -24.41 -6.83
C THR A 37 -11.71 -24.54 -8.35
N LYS A 38 -11.71 -23.39 -9.04
CA LYS A 38 -11.54 -23.24 -10.47
C LYS A 38 -10.52 -22.12 -10.72
N TYR A 39 -9.59 -22.37 -11.63
CA TYR A 39 -8.70 -21.33 -12.12
C TYR A 39 -9.33 -20.61 -13.33
N ILE A 40 -9.15 -19.29 -13.39
CA ILE A 40 -9.61 -18.43 -14.47
C ILE A 40 -8.41 -17.59 -14.94
N PRO A 41 -7.82 -17.89 -16.11
CA PRO A 41 -6.87 -17.00 -16.76
C PRO A 41 -7.51 -15.63 -16.99
N CYS A 42 -6.79 -14.55 -16.65
CA CYS A 42 -7.27 -13.18 -16.83
C CYS A 42 -6.37 -12.40 -17.79
N LYS A 43 -6.95 -11.38 -18.41
CA LYS A 43 -6.24 -10.44 -19.26
C LYS A 43 -5.40 -9.49 -18.41
N ASN A 44 -4.09 -9.47 -18.66
CA ASN A 44 -3.18 -8.47 -18.11
C ASN A 44 -3.30 -7.15 -18.89
N VAL A 45 -3.86 -6.11 -18.28
CA VAL A 45 -4.05 -4.76 -18.85
C VAL A 45 -2.94 -3.76 -18.50
N ALA A 46 -1.89 -4.18 -17.78
CA ALA A 46 -0.77 -3.32 -17.44
C ALA A 46 -0.07 -2.76 -18.68
N GLY A 47 0.41 -1.51 -18.59
CA GLY A 47 1.05 -0.79 -19.70
C GLY A 47 2.44 -1.29 -20.10
N ASN A 48 3.02 -2.24 -19.37
CA ASN A 48 4.34 -2.80 -19.66
C ASN A 48 4.33 -4.34 -19.49
N ALA A 49 5.47 -4.99 -19.76
CA ALA A 49 5.58 -6.44 -19.79
C ALA A 49 5.99 -7.11 -18.46
N PHE A 50 6.37 -6.30 -17.46
CA PHE A 50 6.96 -6.74 -16.20
C PHE A 50 6.08 -6.48 -14.98
N ASP A 51 4.87 -5.96 -15.21
CA ASP A 51 3.83 -5.78 -14.22
C ASP A 51 2.55 -6.46 -14.70
N PHE A 52 1.61 -6.65 -13.79
CA PHE A 52 0.25 -7.06 -14.14
C PHE A 52 -0.83 -6.21 -13.49
N GLU A 53 -1.93 -6.09 -14.22
CA GLU A 53 -3.19 -5.52 -13.75
C GLU A 53 -4.31 -6.39 -14.33
N ILE A 54 -5.19 -6.90 -13.48
CA ILE A 54 -6.29 -7.78 -13.92
C ILE A 54 -7.42 -6.91 -14.48
N SER A 55 -7.94 -7.24 -15.66
CA SER A 55 -9.08 -6.51 -16.22
C SER A 55 -10.31 -6.58 -15.31
N GLN A 56 -11.02 -5.46 -15.13
CA GLN A 56 -12.23 -5.41 -14.31
C GLN A 56 -13.30 -6.41 -14.78
N GLU A 57 -13.44 -6.59 -16.10
CA GLU A 57 -14.36 -7.58 -16.68
C GLU A 57 -14.07 -9.01 -16.20
N ASP A 58 -12.79 -9.39 -16.09
CA ASP A 58 -12.41 -10.71 -15.60
C ASP A 58 -12.63 -10.86 -14.09
N VAL A 59 -12.46 -9.78 -13.31
CA VAL A 59 -12.80 -9.74 -11.88
C VAL A 59 -14.29 -9.97 -11.70
N ASP A 60 -15.14 -9.19 -12.37
CA ASP A 60 -16.60 -9.29 -12.28
C ASP A 60 -17.08 -10.70 -12.67
N LYS A 61 -16.48 -11.27 -13.73
CA LYS A 61 -16.77 -12.63 -14.18
C LYS A 61 -16.34 -13.69 -13.16
N ALA A 62 -15.22 -13.50 -12.47
CA ALA A 62 -14.76 -14.41 -11.43
C ALA A 62 -15.68 -14.36 -10.20
N GLU A 63 -16.02 -13.16 -9.74
CA GLU A 63 -16.91 -12.92 -8.59
C GLU A 63 -18.34 -13.45 -8.83
N SER A 64 -18.85 -13.34 -10.06
CA SER A 64 -20.15 -13.91 -10.42
C SER A 64 -20.21 -15.45 -10.30
N GLN A 65 -19.06 -16.13 -10.34
CA GLN A 65 -18.99 -17.59 -10.23
C GLN A 65 -18.79 -18.08 -8.78
N GLY A 66 -18.18 -17.26 -7.92
CA GLY A 66 -17.89 -17.62 -6.53
C GLY A 66 -16.91 -16.67 -5.87
N THR A 67 -16.33 -17.08 -4.74
CA THR A 67 -15.40 -16.23 -3.98
C THR A 67 -13.98 -16.35 -4.53
N ILE A 68 -13.35 -15.24 -4.87
CA ILE A 68 -11.91 -15.21 -5.19
C ILE A 68 -11.12 -15.59 -3.93
N ILE A 69 -10.20 -16.54 -4.03
CA ILE A 69 -9.42 -17.05 -2.88
C ILE A 69 -7.91 -17.02 -3.10
N ALA A 70 -7.45 -16.73 -4.32
CA ALA A 70 -6.05 -16.46 -4.61
C ALA A 70 -5.93 -15.73 -5.96
N VAL A 71 -4.88 -14.94 -6.09
CA VAL A 71 -4.41 -14.37 -7.35
C VAL A 71 -3.18 -15.15 -7.80
N PHE A 72 -3.08 -15.44 -9.09
CA PHE A 72 -1.90 -16.01 -9.72
C PHE A 72 -1.26 -14.96 -10.64
N HIS A 73 0.07 -14.89 -10.65
CA HIS A 73 0.83 -14.20 -11.69
C HIS A 73 2.18 -14.85 -11.97
N SER A 74 2.86 -14.40 -13.02
CA SER A 74 4.19 -14.89 -13.40
C SER A 74 5.21 -13.76 -13.54
N HIS A 75 6.44 -13.97 -13.09
CA HIS A 75 7.55 -13.07 -13.41
C HIS A 75 8.34 -13.59 -14.61
N VAL A 76 8.60 -12.68 -15.57
CA VAL A 76 9.43 -12.92 -16.76
C VAL A 76 10.82 -12.27 -16.68
N ASN A 77 11.07 -11.46 -15.64
CA ASN A 77 12.33 -10.77 -15.40
C ASN A 77 13.26 -11.60 -14.47
N HIS A 78 14.36 -11.00 -14.01
CA HIS A 78 15.29 -11.63 -13.06
C HIS A 78 14.84 -11.55 -11.59
N GLU A 79 13.67 -10.98 -11.29
CA GLU A 79 13.18 -10.82 -9.93
C GLU A 79 12.59 -12.15 -9.44
N MET A 80 13.37 -12.85 -8.60
CA MET A 80 13.05 -14.19 -8.13
C MET A 80 12.03 -14.20 -6.99
N SER A 81 11.62 -13.04 -6.47
CA SER A 81 10.71 -12.92 -5.32
C SER A 81 9.54 -11.99 -5.65
N PHE A 82 8.53 -11.97 -4.78
CA PHE A 82 7.45 -10.97 -4.90
C PHE A 82 8.03 -9.56 -4.87
N THR A 83 7.60 -8.74 -5.83
CA THR A 83 7.92 -7.31 -5.83
C THR A 83 7.22 -6.63 -4.65
N PRO A 84 7.65 -5.42 -4.26
CA PRO A 84 6.87 -4.61 -3.35
C PRO A 84 5.44 -4.36 -3.85
N ALA A 85 5.17 -4.38 -5.16
CA ALA A 85 3.84 -4.23 -5.73
C ALA A 85 2.93 -5.42 -5.44
N ASP A 86 3.47 -6.63 -5.57
CA ASP A 86 2.70 -7.84 -5.30
C ASP A 86 2.32 -7.96 -3.83
N VAL A 87 3.28 -7.69 -2.92
CA VAL A 87 3.01 -7.73 -1.47
C VAL A 87 1.92 -6.74 -1.08
N ARG A 88 1.94 -5.54 -1.68
CA ARG A 88 0.87 -4.55 -1.47
C ARG A 88 -0.47 -5.03 -1.96
N ALA A 89 -0.53 -5.51 -3.20
CA ALA A 89 -1.78 -5.95 -3.80
C ALA A 89 -2.38 -7.13 -3.02
N CYS A 90 -1.55 -8.07 -2.58
CA CYS A 90 -1.92 -9.16 -1.66
C CYS A 90 -2.57 -8.64 -0.38
N ASN A 91 -1.94 -7.69 0.31
CA ASN A 91 -2.46 -7.12 1.56
C ASN A 91 -3.72 -6.25 1.35
N GLN A 92 -3.77 -5.44 0.29
CA GLN A 92 -4.90 -4.56 -0.01
C GLN A 92 -6.17 -5.32 -0.42
N THR A 93 -6.01 -6.40 -1.18
CA THR A 93 -7.12 -7.23 -1.63
C THR A 93 -7.51 -8.30 -0.61
N ASP A 94 -6.80 -8.38 0.51
CA ASP A 94 -6.90 -9.45 1.51
C ASP A 94 -6.94 -10.85 0.86
N THR A 95 -6.16 -11.02 -0.21
CA THR A 95 -6.17 -12.22 -1.04
C THR A 95 -4.75 -12.74 -1.19
N PRO A 96 -4.50 -14.04 -0.95
CA PRO A 96 -3.19 -14.65 -1.18
C PRO A 96 -2.72 -14.60 -2.63
N TYR A 97 -1.43 -14.39 -2.85
CA TYR A 97 -0.82 -14.32 -4.18
C TYR A 97 0.10 -15.51 -4.42
N ILE A 98 0.03 -16.07 -5.64
CA ILE A 98 0.83 -17.19 -6.13
C ILE A 98 1.66 -16.68 -7.30
N LEU A 99 2.98 -16.78 -7.17
CA LEU A 99 3.93 -16.40 -8.20
C LEU A 99 4.55 -17.65 -8.83
N TYR A 100 4.56 -17.72 -10.17
CA TYR A 100 5.42 -18.63 -10.91
C TYR A 100 6.56 -17.88 -11.60
N HIS A 101 7.79 -18.23 -11.28
CA HIS A 101 8.98 -17.64 -11.89
C HIS A 101 9.48 -18.54 -13.03
N LEU A 102 9.48 -18.02 -14.26
CA LEU A 102 9.76 -18.83 -15.45
C LEU A 102 11.19 -19.38 -15.46
N SER A 103 12.20 -18.56 -15.16
CA SER A 103 13.60 -18.99 -15.31
C SER A 103 14.01 -20.08 -14.32
N SER A 104 13.47 -20.07 -13.10
CA SER A 104 13.73 -21.10 -12.08
C SER A 104 12.68 -22.21 -12.06
N GLN A 105 11.60 -22.07 -12.83
CA GLN A 105 10.47 -23.01 -12.87
C GLN A 105 9.93 -23.34 -11.47
N SER A 106 9.81 -22.30 -10.63
CA SER A 106 9.47 -22.45 -9.22
C SER A 106 8.25 -21.62 -8.84
N PHE A 107 7.45 -22.13 -7.91
CA PHE A 107 6.37 -21.40 -7.28
C PHE A 107 6.83 -20.73 -6.00
N LYS A 108 6.32 -19.52 -5.76
CA LYS A 108 6.31 -18.86 -4.45
C LYS A 108 4.87 -18.45 -4.14
N TYR A 109 4.56 -18.28 -2.87
CA TYR A 109 3.29 -17.73 -2.44
C TYR A 109 3.46 -16.84 -1.23
N ILE A 110 2.58 -15.85 -1.13
CA ILE A 110 2.43 -14.97 0.03
C ILE A 110 0.96 -14.93 0.42
N THR A 111 0.72 -14.76 1.71
CA THR A 111 -0.62 -14.49 2.26
C THR A 111 -0.66 -13.06 2.76
N PRO A 112 -1.85 -12.44 2.84
CA PRO A 112 -1.99 -11.13 3.44
C PRO A 112 -1.37 -11.12 4.83
N SER A 113 -0.55 -10.11 5.10
CA SER A 113 -0.09 -9.78 6.45
C SER A 113 -0.76 -8.49 6.87
N HIS A 114 -1.41 -8.53 8.02
CA HIS A 114 -1.92 -7.34 8.69
C HIS A 114 -0.91 -6.76 9.69
N GLU A 115 0.32 -7.29 9.72
CA GLU A 115 1.38 -6.69 10.52
C GLU A 115 1.83 -5.38 9.91
N ILE A 116 1.78 -4.32 10.71
CA ILE A 116 2.28 -3.02 10.29
C ILE A 116 3.82 -3.07 10.33
N PRO A 117 4.50 -2.88 9.19
CA PRO A 117 5.95 -2.93 9.15
C PRO A 117 6.56 -1.77 9.95
N ARG A 118 7.85 -1.85 10.26
CA ARG A 118 8.58 -0.75 10.94
C ARG A 118 8.34 0.57 10.21
N LEU A 119 8.06 1.64 10.97
CA LEU A 119 7.77 2.97 10.42
C LEU A 119 8.98 3.60 9.70
N LEU A 120 10.21 3.19 10.05
CA LEU A 120 11.45 3.67 9.45
C LEU A 120 11.99 2.73 8.37
N GLY A 121 12.70 3.31 7.40
CA GLY A 121 13.42 2.54 6.38
C GLY A 121 12.52 1.95 5.29
N ARG A 122 11.26 2.40 5.19
CA ARG A 122 10.32 1.92 4.16
C ARG A 122 10.69 2.49 2.81
N ALA A 123 10.68 1.67 1.76
CA ALA A 123 10.78 2.16 0.39
C ALA A 123 9.48 2.85 -0.04
N TYR A 124 9.60 3.95 -0.79
CA TYR A 124 8.45 4.74 -1.21
C TYR A 124 7.57 4.00 -2.20
N VAL A 125 6.27 4.00 -1.93
CA VAL A 125 5.24 3.55 -2.85
C VAL A 125 3.99 4.40 -2.67
N ALA A 126 3.57 5.07 -3.75
CA ALA A 126 2.31 5.79 -3.80
C ALA A 126 1.13 4.88 -3.42
N GLY A 127 0.24 5.38 -2.55
CA GLY A 127 -0.97 4.69 -2.12
C GLY A 127 -0.79 3.76 -0.93
N THR A 128 0.44 3.43 -0.51
CA THR A 128 0.64 2.53 0.64
C THR A 128 1.81 2.93 1.53
N ASN A 129 3.02 2.99 0.98
CA ASN A 129 4.24 3.33 1.70
C ASN A 129 4.64 4.73 1.26
N ASP A 130 3.76 5.69 1.51
CA ASP A 130 3.98 7.10 1.25
C ASP A 130 3.78 7.88 2.56
N CYS A 131 3.77 9.22 2.47
CA CYS A 131 3.57 10.07 3.64
C CYS A 131 2.21 9.83 4.31
N PHE A 132 1.16 9.50 3.57
CA PHE A 132 -0.18 9.25 4.11
C PHE A 132 -0.27 7.87 4.76
N GLY A 133 0.20 6.83 4.09
CA GLY A 133 0.22 5.49 4.67
C GLY A 133 1.09 5.39 5.92
N LEU A 134 2.20 6.14 5.98
CA LEU A 134 2.98 6.27 7.21
C LEU A 134 2.18 6.88 8.37
N VAL A 135 1.38 7.92 8.10
CA VAL A 135 0.50 8.55 9.09
C VAL A 135 -0.58 7.57 9.56
N LYS A 136 -1.22 6.84 8.63
CA LYS A 136 -2.20 5.80 8.97
C LYS A 136 -1.61 4.77 9.93
N ASP A 137 -0.47 4.20 9.53
CA ASP A 137 0.21 3.16 10.30
C ASP A 137 0.66 3.67 11.67
N TYR A 138 1.15 4.92 11.73
CA TYR A 138 1.49 5.55 13.00
C TYR A 138 0.27 5.66 13.91
N TYR A 139 -0.87 6.13 13.40
CA TYR A 139 -2.09 6.30 14.20
C TYR A 139 -2.65 4.95 14.69
N HIS A 140 -2.61 3.92 13.86
CA HIS A 140 -2.96 2.57 14.28
C HIS A 140 -2.04 2.09 15.41
N LEU A 141 -0.71 2.20 15.24
CA LEU A 141 0.25 1.72 16.23
C LEU A 141 0.23 2.52 17.54
N ALA A 142 0.08 3.85 17.46
CA ALA A 142 0.14 4.75 18.61
C ALA A 142 -1.17 4.81 19.39
N TYR A 143 -2.31 4.72 18.70
CA TYR A 143 -3.62 5.03 19.27
C TYR A 143 -4.67 3.93 19.04
N GLY A 144 -4.39 2.93 18.21
CA GLY A 144 -5.42 2.00 17.73
C GLY A 144 -6.48 2.68 16.86
N PHE A 145 -6.16 3.86 16.30
CA PHE A 145 -7.11 4.67 15.53
C PHE A 145 -6.92 4.42 14.04
N GLU A 146 -8.00 4.03 13.36
CA GLU A 146 -8.01 3.77 11.93
C GLU A 146 -8.30 5.04 11.13
N ILE A 147 -7.32 5.50 10.36
CA ILE A 147 -7.52 6.56 9.39
C ILE A 147 -7.95 5.91 8.06
N GLN A 148 -9.11 6.34 7.54
CA GLN A 148 -9.59 5.90 6.24
C GLN A 148 -8.56 6.21 5.14
N ASP A 149 -8.29 5.23 4.27
CA ASP A 149 -7.38 5.46 3.15
C ASP A 149 -8.01 6.30 2.05
N GLU A 150 -7.14 6.94 1.30
CA GLU A 150 -7.46 7.68 0.09
C GLU A 150 -6.67 7.10 -1.09
N TYR A 151 -7.30 6.98 -2.25
CA TYR A 151 -6.60 6.45 -3.41
C TYR A 151 -5.53 7.45 -3.91
N ARG A 152 -4.29 6.97 -4.12
CA ARG A 152 -3.14 7.79 -4.54
C ARG A 152 -2.31 7.03 -5.59
N TRP A 153 -2.28 7.54 -6.83
CA TRP A 153 -1.51 6.97 -7.95
C TRP A 153 -0.10 7.55 -8.04
N ASP A 154 0.80 6.98 -8.85
CA ASP A 154 2.15 7.54 -8.99
C ASP A 154 2.09 9.02 -9.41
N LYS A 155 2.86 9.88 -8.71
CA LYS A 155 2.95 11.33 -8.96
C LYS A 155 1.64 12.13 -8.82
N TRP A 156 0.65 11.61 -8.07
CA TRP A 156 -0.61 12.31 -7.78
C TRP A 156 -0.41 13.76 -7.26
N TRP A 157 0.67 14.02 -6.52
CA TRP A 157 0.98 15.33 -5.90
C TRP A 157 1.23 16.47 -6.89
N LYS A 158 1.37 16.16 -8.19
CA LYS A 158 1.45 17.19 -9.24
C LYS A 158 0.09 17.79 -9.57
N GLU A 159 -0.97 17.04 -9.34
CA GLU A 159 -2.30 17.32 -9.89
C GLU A 159 -3.36 17.52 -8.80
N ALA A 160 -3.13 17.00 -7.58
CA ALA A 160 -4.10 17.03 -6.50
C ALA A 160 -3.48 17.39 -5.13
N ASP A 161 -4.32 17.95 -4.25
CA ASP A 161 -4.04 18.03 -2.82
C ASP A 161 -4.28 16.67 -2.16
N LEU A 162 -3.46 16.34 -1.16
CA LEU A 162 -3.60 15.10 -0.40
C LEU A 162 -4.83 15.13 0.49
N ILE A 163 -5.07 16.28 1.12
CA ILE A 163 -6.12 16.46 2.09
C ILE A 163 -6.60 17.91 2.06
N THR A 164 -7.92 18.09 2.15
CA THR A 164 -8.57 19.40 2.19
C THR A 164 -9.21 19.63 3.57
N SER A 165 -9.57 20.88 3.88
CA SER A 165 -10.20 21.23 5.16
C SER A 165 -11.46 20.42 5.45
N ASN A 166 -12.28 20.22 4.43
CA ASN A 166 -13.50 19.43 4.57
C ASN A 166 -13.21 17.94 4.79
N THR A 167 -12.06 17.43 4.33
CA THR A 167 -11.69 16.01 4.47
C THR A 167 -11.28 15.71 5.91
N TRP A 168 -10.33 16.44 6.48
CA TRP A 168 -9.81 16.11 7.81
C TRP A 168 -10.83 16.38 8.93
N GLU A 169 -11.68 17.40 8.78
CA GLU A 169 -12.72 17.70 9.77
C GLU A 169 -13.76 16.58 9.88
N LYS A 170 -14.14 15.98 8.74
CA LYS A 170 -15.04 14.81 8.70
C LYS A 170 -14.41 13.58 9.33
N SER A 171 -13.09 13.43 9.22
CA SER A 171 -12.33 12.35 9.85
C SER A 171 -11.99 12.61 11.33
N GLY A 172 -12.61 13.63 11.95
CA GLY A 172 -12.45 13.90 13.38
C GLY A 172 -11.19 14.68 13.76
N PHE A 173 -10.48 15.23 12.77
CA PHE A 173 -9.32 16.10 13.01
C PHE A 173 -9.72 17.57 13.13
N PHE A 174 -8.94 18.32 13.89
CA PHE A 174 -9.08 19.77 14.02
C PHE A 174 -7.71 20.44 14.04
N CYS A 175 -7.67 21.71 13.62
CA CYS A 175 -6.44 22.48 13.61
C CYS A 175 -6.02 22.88 15.03
N VAL A 176 -4.73 22.73 15.33
CA VAL A 176 -4.08 23.28 16.52
C VAL A 176 -3.01 24.29 16.12
N SER A 177 -2.64 25.18 17.04
CA SER A 177 -1.58 26.14 16.76
C SER A 177 -0.22 25.43 16.75
N LYS A 178 0.74 25.93 15.95
CA LYS A 178 2.13 25.41 15.94
C LYS A 178 2.80 25.47 17.32
N LYS A 179 2.33 26.34 18.22
CA LYS A 179 2.87 26.47 19.59
C LYS A 179 2.34 25.39 20.55
N ASP A 180 1.14 24.88 20.27
CA ASP A 180 0.45 23.87 21.10
C ASP A 180 0.61 22.45 20.53
N MET A 181 1.46 22.32 19.50
CA MET A 181 1.77 21.07 18.83
C MET A 181 2.45 20.08 19.78
N GLN A 182 2.02 18.83 19.74
CA GLN A 182 2.50 17.75 20.60
C GLN A 182 2.79 16.47 19.80
N PRO A 183 3.58 15.52 20.36
CA PRO A 183 3.82 14.22 19.73
C PRO A 183 2.51 13.54 19.27
N GLY A 184 2.46 13.11 18.02
CA GLY A 184 1.30 12.49 17.38
C GLY A 184 0.46 13.44 16.51
N ASP A 185 0.67 14.76 16.60
CA ASP A 185 0.01 15.70 15.68
C ASP A 185 0.52 15.52 14.25
N ILE A 186 -0.40 15.61 13.28
CA ILE A 186 -0.09 15.55 11.86
C ILE A 186 0.27 16.95 11.37
N LEU A 187 1.36 17.05 10.62
CA LEU A 187 1.78 18.28 9.94
C LEU A 187 1.42 18.16 8.47
N VAL A 188 0.57 19.07 8.00
CA VAL A 188 0.20 19.19 6.59
C VAL A 188 1.10 20.24 5.95
N MET A 189 1.86 19.84 4.93
CA MET A 189 2.90 20.66 4.33
C MET A 189 2.76 20.82 2.82
N GLN A 190 3.32 21.92 2.32
CA GLN A 190 3.57 22.18 0.91
C GLN A 190 5.01 21.81 0.55
N SER A 191 5.21 20.68 -0.14
CA SER A 191 6.54 20.18 -0.51
C SER A 191 6.76 20.28 -2.02
N GLY A 192 7.61 21.23 -2.45
CA GLY A 192 7.95 21.41 -3.87
C GLY A 192 6.80 21.90 -4.76
N SER A 193 5.68 22.33 -4.18
CA SER A 193 4.53 22.93 -4.87
C SER A 193 3.69 23.77 -3.89
N ASP A 194 2.66 24.46 -4.39
CA ASP A 194 1.64 25.16 -3.59
C ASP A 194 0.51 24.24 -3.09
N ARG A 195 0.59 22.94 -3.38
CA ARG A 195 -0.41 21.94 -2.98
C ARG A 195 -0.11 21.37 -1.59
N LEU A 196 -1.16 21.03 -0.86
CA LEU A 196 -1.09 20.32 0.43
C LEU A 196 -0.75 18.85 0.17
N ASN A 197 0.51 18.56 -0.12
CA ASN A 197 0.91 17.31 -0.75
C ASN A 197 1.81 16.42 0.11
N HIS A 198 2.12 16.83 1.33
CA HIS A 198 2.99 16.05 2.22
C HIS A 198 2.47 16.05 3.65
N LEU A 199 2.50 14.87 4.27
CA LEU A 199 2.20 14.69 5.69
C LEU A 199 3.45 14.25 6.46
N ALA A 200 3.55 14.71 7.69
CA ALA A 200 4.50 14.22 8.67
C ALA A 200 3.83 14.06 10.02
N ILE A 201 4.40 13.23 10.90
CA ILE A 201 4.03 13.18 12.31
C ILE A 201 5.06 13.94 13.11
N PHE A 202 4.64 14.90 13.93
CA PHE A 202 5.51 15.48 14.94
C PHE A 202 5.74 14.44 16.05
N ILE A 203 7.00 14.13 16.37
CA ILE A 203 7.38 13.11 17.38
C ILE A 203 8.11 13.73 18.58
N GLY A 204 7.95 15.03 18.79
CA GLY A 204 8.59 15.78 19.86
C GLY A 204 10.05 16.14 19.59
N ASN A 205 10.63 16.97 20.47
CA ASN A 205 12.04 17.40 20.42
C ASN A 205 12.47 17.94 19.05
N SER A 206 11.62 18.73 18.40
CA SER A 206 11.86 19.28 17.06
C SER A 206 12.17 18.21 16.01
N ARG A 207 11.50 17.05 16.07
CA ARG A 207 11.66 15.96 15.10
C ARG A 207 10.33 15.61 14.46
N ILE A 208 10.40 15.18 13.21
CA ILE A 208 9.27 14.69 12.43
C ILE A 208 9.58 13.32 11.86
N LEU A 209 8.59 12.43 11.90
CA LEU A 209 8.57 11.19 11.17
C LEU A 209 7.81 11.42 9.86
N HIS A 210 8.43 11.12 8.72
CA HIS A 210 7.78 11.29 7.42
C HIS A 210 8.38 10.40 6.34
N HIS A 211 7.75 10.41 5.17
CA HIS A 211 8.19 9.61 4.02
C HIS A 211 8.11 10.42 2.74
N CYS A 212 9.26 10.87 2.27
CA CYS A 212 9.38 11.65 1.04
C CYS A 212 9.48 10.74 -0.19
N TYR A 213 8.95 11.20 -1.32
CA TYR A 213 9.14 10.54 -2.61
C TYR A 213 10.62 10.25 -2.89
N ASN A 214 10.91 9.05 -3.41
CA ASN A 214 12.27 8.56 -3.70
C ASN A 214 13.26 8.57 -2.52
N ARG A 215 12.77 8.58 -1.27
CA ARG A 215 13.58 8.40 -0.07
C ARG A 215 13.01 7.28 0.78
N LEU A 216 13.84 6.69 1.63
CA LEU A 216 13.32 5.86 2.70
C LEU A 216 12.58 6.71 3.73
N SER A 217 11.56 6.16 4.38
CA SER A 217 10.94 6.83 5.54
C SER A 217 11.99 7.08 6.63
N SER A 218 11.99 8.31 7.16
CA SER A 218 13.05 8.79 8.06
C SER A 218 12.53 9.72 9.14
N ILE A 219 13.41 9.99 10.11
CA ILE A 219 13.23 11.08 11.07
C ILE A 219 14.12 12.23 10.63
N ASP A 220 13.51 13.39 10.40
CA ASP A 220 14.23 14.64 10.09
C ASP A 220 13.97 15.68 11.20
N ILE A 221 14.83 16.70 11.28
CA ILE A 221 14.64 17.83 12.20
C ILE A 221 13.53 18.74 11.67
N TYR A 222 12.57 19.10 12.53
CA TYR A 222 11.51 20.06 12.24
C TYR A 222 12.04 21.51 12.26
N ALA A 223 12.73 21.89 11.19
CA ALA A 223 13.29 23.21 10.99
C ALA A 223 13.36 23.57 9.50
N GLY A 224 13.69 24.84 9.21
CA GLY A 224 13.80 25.37 7.84
C GLY A 224 12.57 25.04 7.01
N MET A 225 12.79 24.51 5.80
CA MET A 225 11.75 24.17 4.84
C MET A 225 10.58 23.38 5.45
N TRP A 226 10.81 22.40 6.33
CA TRP A 226 9.73 21.62 6.94
C TRP A 226 8.82 22.50 7.80
N LYS A 227 9.41 23.39 8.59
CA LYS A 227 8.68 24.30 9.47
C LYS A 227 8.00 25.43 8.70
N ASP A 228 8.71 25.99 7.73
CA ASP A 228 8.28 27.13 6.91
C ASP A 228 7.10 26.72 6.02
N ASN A 229 7.12 25.49 5.49
CA ASN A 229 6.08 24.99 4.60
C ASN A 229 4.95 24.21 5.32
N THR A 230 4.97 24.12 6.66
CA THR A 230 3.83 23.57 7.40
C THR A 230 2.67 24.56 7.36
N VAL A 231 1.56 24.16 6.75
CA VAL A 231 0.36 24.98 6.63
C VAL A 231 -0.59 24.72 7.80
N TYR A 232 -0.84 23.46 8.11
CA TYR A 232 -1.73 23.04 9.20
C TYR A 232 -1.05 22.07 10.14
N VAL A 233 -1.43 22.14 11.42
CA VAL A 233 -1.14 21.12 12.42
C VAL A 233 -2.48 20.55 12.84
N LEU A 234 -2.67 19.24 12.67
CA LEU A 234 -3.93 18.56 12.90
C LEU A 234 -3.82 17.62 14.09
N ARG A 235 -4.84 17.63 14.95
CA ARG A 235 -5.01 16.70 16.05
C ARG A 235 -6.35 15.99 15.92
N ASN A 236 -6.40 14.69 16.22
CA ASN A 236 -7.65 13.94 16.23
C ASN A 236 -8.37 14.07 17.59
N LYS A 237 -9.70 14.17 17.56
CA LYS A 237 -10.55 14.28 18.76
C LYS A 237 -10.49 13.07 19.69
N GLU A 238 -10.13 11.90 19.18
CA GLU A 238 -10.00 10.65 19.94
C GLU A 238 -8.55 10.38 20.37
N CYS A 239 -7.57 11.05 19.74
CA CYS A 239 -6.14 10.90 20.00
C CYS A 239 -5.55 12.15 20.68
N LEU A 240 -6.20 12.63 21.75
CA LEU A 240 -5.84 13.91 22.39
C LEU A 240 -4.56 13.87 23.21
N GLN A 241 -4.12 12.69 23.64
CA GLN A 241 -2.90 12.56 24.43
C GLN A 241 -1.68 12.55 23.51
N PRO A 242 -0.55 13.15 23.94
CA PRO A 242 0.71 12.98 23.25
C PRO A 242 1.03 11.50 23.05
N SER A 243 1.44 11.14 21.84
CA SER A 243 1.88 9.77 21.56
C SER A 243 3.12 9.42 22.36
N ASN A 244 3.10 8.22 22.94
CA ASN A 244 4.26 7.59 23.60
C ASN A 244 4.93 6.54 22.70
N LEU A 245 4.52 6.44 21.43
CA LEU A 245 5.09 5.47 20.50
C LEU A 245 6.57 5.79 20.26
N GLU A 246 7.43 4.87 20.69
CA GLU A 246 8.85 4.91 20.39
C GLU A 246 9.08 4.48 18.94
N VAL A 247 9.55 5.42 18.12
CA VAL A 247 9.80 5.19 16.68
C VAL A 247 11.28 4.82 16.41
N PHE A 248 11.97 4.27 17.41
CA PHE A 248 13.41 4.01 17.37
C PHE A 248 13.76 2.61 16.85
#